data_AF-A0A8J6PFE5-F1
#
_entry.id   AF-A0A8J6PFE5-F1
#
_cell.length_a   1.000
_cell.length_b   1.000
_cell.length_c   1.000
_cell.angle_alpha   90.00
_cell.angle_beta   90.00
_cell.angle_gamma   90.00
#
_symmetry.space_group_name_H-M   'P 1'
#
loop_
_entity.id
_entity.type
_entity.pdbx_description
1 polymer ?
#
loop_
_entity_poly.entity_id
_entity_poly.type
_entity_poly.pdbx_seq_one_letter_code
_entity_poly.pdbx_strand_id
1 'polypeptide(L)'
;MELLCNAAGKSLVKITRFSFLLVLVLLFSCNSEKEGNIVIPDELEEYYEFQGVDLTKYDIPATIMLPDETANIGASTTPEVQHLESDFYWNIHVGQNFHLYIEDYGDNTNLVQAQKEKLANTQFYQVKYLVDEPNLIVYEVTLKVRGHEKASKSVGVKHVSYHVYGEQVIDGIHYELRSRDEGFERPIIDLMAKSIRSFKEKTT
;
A
#
# COMPACT_ATOMS: atom_id res chain seq x y z
N MET A 1 -28.43 -16.77 -64.44
CA MET A 1 -27.56 -17.60 -63.58
C MET A 1 -28.17 -17.55 -62.20
N GLU A 2 -28.74 -18.68 -61.78
CA GLU A 2 -29.20 -19.06 -60.42
C GLU A 2 -30.39 -18.27 -59.82
N LEU A 3 -31.62 -18.85 -59.80
CA LEU A 3 -32.19 -19.81 -58.82
C LEU A 3 -32.36 -19.19 -57.43
N LEU A 4 -33.45 -19.31 -56.66
CA LEU A 4 -34.79 -19.88 -56.78
C LEU A 4 -35.53 -19.32 -55.56
N CYS A 5 -36.74 -18.81 -55.78
CA CYS A 5 -37.70 -18.57 -54.70
C CYS A 5 -38.30 -19.92 -54.30
N ASN A 6 -38.34 -20.25 -53.01
CA ASN A 6 -39.36 -21.16 -52.51
C ASN A 6 -39.72 -20.87 -51.05
N ALA A 7 -41.02 -20.86 -50.80
CA ALA A 7 -41.69 -20.52 -49.56
C ALA A 7 -42.14 -21.78 -48.78
N ALA A 8 -42.82 -21.52 -47.65
CA ALA A 8 -43.50 -22.45 -46.73
C ALA A 8 -42.60 -22.96 -45.57
N GLY A 9 -43.06 -23.07 -44.32
CA GLY A 9 -44.40 -22.98 -43.73
C GLY A 9 -44.28 -23.33 -42.25
N LYS A 10 -45.20 -22.78 -41.44
CA LYS A 10 -45.24 -22.82 -39.96
C LYS A 10 -45.51 -24.22 -39.40
N SER A 11 -45.00 -24.54 -38.20
CA SER A 11 -45.80 -25.19 -37.14
C SER A 11 -45.10 -25.16 -35.77
N LEU A 12 -45.91 -25.02 -34.73
CA LEU A 12 -45.61 -24.82 -33.32
C LEU A 12 -46.16 -26.03 -32.55
N VAL A 13 -45.34 -26.79 -31.79
CA VAL A 13 -45.85 -27.84 -30.87
C VAL A 13 -45.00 -27.90 -29.58
N LYS A 14 -45.73 -28.17 -28.49
CA LYS A 14 -45.50 -27.97 -27.04
C LYS A 14 -44.51 -28.94 -26.35
N ILE A 15 -43.87 -28.40 -25.30
CA ILE A 15 -43.72 -28.89 -23.92
C ILE A 15 -43.56 -30.40 -23.70
N THR A 16 -42.46 -30.79 -23.05
CA THR A 16 -42.49 -31.88 -22.06
C THR A 16 -41.38 -31.69 -21.02
N ARG A 17 -41.77 -31.61 -19.73
CA ARG A 17 -40.88 -31.62 -18.58
C ARG A 17 -40.38 -33.05 -18.37
N PHE A 18 -39.07 -33.25 -18.27
CA PHE A 18 -38.50 -34.50 -17.74
C PHE A 18 -37.80 -34.19 -16.43
N SER A 19 -38.50 -34.51 -15.34
CA SER A 19 -37.95 -34.61 -13.99
C SER A 19 -37.23 -35.95 -13.91
N PHE A 20 -35.92 -35.94 -13.65
CA PHE A 20 -35.18 -37.13 -13.22
C PHE A 20 -34.46 -36.82 -11.91
N LEU A 21 -34.94 -37.52 -10.88
CA LEU A 21 -34.42 -37.60 -9.52
C LEU A 21 -33.24 -38.58 -9.49
N LEU A 22 -32.41 -38.51 -8.43
CA LEU A 22 -31.35 -39.44 -8.02
C LEU A 22 -30.01 -39.23 -8.78
N VAL A 23 -28.84 -39.07 -8.15
CA VAL A 23 -28.29 -39.86 -7.05
C VAL A 23 -27.30 -39.03 -6.23
N LEU A 24 -27.45 -39.09 -4.91
CA LEU A 24 -26.45 -38.71 -3.91
C LEU A 24 -25.32 -39.74 -3.94
N VAL A 25 -24.12 -39.34 -4.36
CA VAL A 25 -22.88 -40.10 -4.10
C VAL A 25 -21.98 -39.20 -3.24
N LEU A 26 -22.19 -39.29 -1.94
CA LEU A 26 -21.10 -39.16 -1.00
C LEU A 26 -20.37 -40.51 -1.03
N LEU A 27 -19.05 -40.48 -1.21
CA LEU A 27 -18.07 -41.01 -0.27
C LEU A 27 -16.67 -41.12 -0.91
N PHE A 28 -15.67 -40.85 -0.06
CA PHE A 28 -14.23 -41.13 -0.17
C PHE A 28 -13.39 -40.17 -1.01
N SER A 29 -12.98 -39.05 -0.39
CA SER A 29 -11.65 -38.50 -0.67
C SER A 29 -10.66 -38.98 0.40
N CYS A 30 -9.47 -39.27 -0.10
CA CYS A 30 -8.43 -40.10 0.44
C CYS A 30 -7.72 -39.45 1.64
N ASN A 31 -7.47 -40.25 2.68
CA ASN A 31 -6.46 -39.94 3.68
C ASN A 31 -5.08 -40.12 3.04
N SER A 32 -4.40 -39.02 2.75
CA SER A 32 -2.95 -39.01 2.58
C SER A 32 -2.37 -38.08 3.62
N GLU A 33 -1.89 -38.69 4.71
CA GLU A 33 -0.88 -38.10 5.58
C GLU A 33 0.32 -37.73 4.71
N LYS A 34 0.39 -36.46 4.34
CA LYS A 34 1.61 -35.78 3.99
C LYS A 34 1.71 -34.66 5.00
N GLU A 35 2.85 -34.61 5.70
CA GLU A 35 3.23 -33.44 6.49
C GLU A 35 3.01 -32.21 5.60
N GLY A 36 1.95 -31.47 5.92
CA GLY A 36 1.60 -30.27 5.21
C GLY A 36 2.64 -29.24 5.56
N ASN A 37 3.53 -28.93 4.63
CA ASN A 37 3.98 -27.55 4.52
C ASN A 37 2.70 -26.74 4.33
N ILE A 38 2.27 -26.06 5.40
CA ILE A 38 1.21 -25.07 5.33
C ILE A 38 1.75 -24.03 4.36
N VAL A 39 1.25 -24.05 3.12
CA VAL A 39 1.48 -22.95 2.19
C VAL A 39 0.66 -21.80 2.73
N ILE A 40 1.26 -21.00 3.61
CA ILE A 40 0.69 -19.73 4.04
C ILE A 40 0.69 -18.85 2.78
N PRO A 41 -0.47 -18.29 2.37
CA PRO A 41 -0.51 -17.29 1.31
C PRO A 41 0.55 -16.22 1.55
N ASP A 42 1.32 -15.87 0.51
CA ASP A 42 2.45 -14.93 0.58
C ASP A 42 2.07 -13.59 1.26
N GLU A 43 0.83 -13.12 1.05
CA GLU A 43 0.26 -11.92 1.69
C GLU A 43 0.13 -12.04 3.22
N LEU A 44 -0.16 -13.22 3.76
CA LEU A 44 -0.26 -13.43 5.21
C LEU A 44 1.11 -13.48 5.89
N GLU A 45 2.15 -13.89 5.15
CA GLU A 45 3.53 -13.86 5.65
C GLU A 45 4.14 -12.47 5.53
N GLU A 46 3.77 -11.66 4.53
CA GLU A 46 4.31 -10.31 4.37
C GLU A 46 3.84 -9.31 5.46
N TYR A 47 2.62 -9.50 5.96
CA TYR A 47 1.92 -8.61 6.90
C TYR A 47 1.68 -9.22 8.29
N TYR A 48 2.47 -10.23 8.70
CA TYR A 48 2.29 -10.89 9.99
C TYR A 48 2.42 -9.96 11.21
N GLU A 49 3.18 -8.86 11.07
CA GLU A 49 3.37 -7.82 12.11
C GLU A 49 2.47 -6.60 11.92
N PHE A 50 1.35 -6.77 11.22
CA PHE A 50 0.47 -5.66 10.86
C PHE A 50 -0.98 -5.94 11.23
N GLN A 51 -1.66 -4.88 11.63
CA GLN A 51 -3.10 -4.82 11.85
C GLN A 51 -3.77 -3.97 10.77
N GLY A 52 -4.95 -4.41 10.31
CA GLY A 52 -5.77 -3.64 9.38
C GLY A 52 -6.50 -2.51 10.09
N VAL A 53 -6.44 -1.30 9.52
CA VAL A 53 -7.13 -0.11 10.00
C VAL A 53 -8.08 0.41 8.94
N ASP A 54 -9.33 0.61 9.36
CA ASP A 54 -10.36 1.27 8.59
C ASP A 54 -10.27 2.79 8.78
N LEU A 55 -10.00 3.51 7.68
CA LEU A 55 -9.86 4.96 7.68
C LEU A 55 -11.16 5.69 7.34
N THR A 56 -12.26 4.98 7.06
CA THR A 56 -13.55 5.61 6.72
C THR A 56 -14.11 6.46 7.85
N LYS A 57 -13.78 6.13 9.11
CA LYS A 57 -14.11 6.94 10.29
C LYS A 57 -13.33 8.27 10.39
N TYR A 58 -12.38 8.47 9.49
CA TYR A 58 -11.55 9.68 9.36
C TYR A 58 -11.69 10.28 7.96
N ASP A 59 -12.81 10.04 7.27
CA ASP A 59 -13.15 10.63 5.98
C ASP A 59 -12.25 10.22 4.81
N ILE A 60 -11.45 9.16 4.97
CA ILE A 60 -10.69 8.53 3.87
C ILE A 60 -11.39 7.20 3.50
N PRO A 61 -11.86 7.00 2.26
CA PRO A 61 -12.55 5.78 1.83
C PRO A 61 -11.61 4.56 1.61
N ALA A 62 -10.66 4.36 2.51
CA ALA A 62 -9.59 3.37 2.39
C ALA A 62 -9.40 2.52 3.65
N THR A 63 -8.67 1.43 3.45
CA THR A 63 -8.06 0.62 4.51
C THR A 63 -6.54 0.65 4.37
N ILE A 64 -5.83 0.49 5.48
CA ILE A 64 -4.37 0.42 5.51
C ILE A 64 -3.91 -0.59 6.53
N MET A 65 -2.83 -1.32 6.24
CA MET A 65 -2.13 -2.17 7.20
C MET A 65 -1.10 -1.33 7.94
N LEU A 66 -1.20 -1.25 9.26
CA LEU A 66 -0.24 -0.55 10.12
C LEU A 66 0.50 -1.54 11.01
N PRO A 67 1.75 -1.27 11.40
CA PRO A 67 2.48 -2.19 12.28
C PRO A 67 1.74 -2.40 13.61
N ASP A 68 1.89 -3.59 14.20
CA ASP A 68 1.33 -3.95 15.51
C ASP A 68 2.42 -4.10 16.59
N GLU A 69 2.06 -4.63 17.77
CA GLU A 69 2.97 -4.88 18.90
C GLU A 69 4.19 -5.74 18.57
N THR A 70 4.12 -6.56 17.52
CA THR A 70 5.19 -7.47 17.13
C THR A 70 6.27 -6.79 16.29
N ALA A 71 5.96 -5.66 15.65
CA ALA A 71 6.87 -4.92 14.76
C ALA A 71 8.01 -4.16 15.47
N ASN A 72 8.15 -4.28 16.80
CA ASN A 72 9.20 -3.66 17.62
C ASN A 72 9.36 -2.13 17.42
N ILE A 73 8.24 -1.42 17.26
CA ILE A 73 8.20 0.04 17.02
C ILE A 73 8.06 0.89 18.30
N GLY A 74 7.95 0.27 19.47
CA GLY A 74 7.85 0.94 20.78
C GLY A 74 6.87 0.25 21.73
N ALA A 75 6.58 0.88 22.87
CA ALA A 75 5.82 0.28 23.99
C ALA A 75 4.28 0.38 23.87
N SER A 76 3.75 1.12 22.89
CA SER A 76 2.32 1.22 22.59
C SER A 76 2.14 1.07 21.08
N THR A 77 1.17 0.28 20.63
CA THR A 77 1.00 -0.04 19.20
C THR A 77 -0.43 0.13 18.72
N THR A 78 -1.29 0.76 19.52
CA THR A 78 -2.60 1.20 19.06
C THR A 78 -2.43 2.40 18.12
N PRO A 79 -2.95 2.35 16.89
CA PRO A 79 -2.87 3.48 15.97
C PRO A 79 -3.70 4.67 16.46
N GLU A 80 -3.10 5.86 16.40
CA GLU A 80 -3.76 7.13 16.63
C GLU A 80 -3.80 7.91 15.31
N VAL A 81 -4.99 8.36 14.91
CA VAL A 81 -5.17 9.20 13.72
C VAL A 81 -5.59 10.58 14.15
N GLN A 82 -4.78 11.58 13.82
CA GLN A 82 -5.04 12.99 14.09
C GLN A 82 -5.40 13.71 12.79
N HIS A 83 -6.52 14.43 12.82
CA HIS A 83 -7.05 15.19 11.69
C HIS A 83 -7.87 16.36 12.22
N LEU A 84 -7.72 17.53 11.61
CA LEU A 84 -8.58 18.69 11.84
C LEU A 84 -9.64 18.72 10.73
N GLU A 85 -10.91 18.91 11.08
CA GLU A 85 -12.05 18.89 10.15
C GLU A 85 -11.92 19.87 8.97
N SER A 86 -11.07 20.89 9.08
CA SER A 86 -10.83 21.90 8.03
C SER A 86 -9.59 21.64 7.15
N ASP A 87 -8.82 20.59 7.46
CA ASP A 87 -7.54 20.32 6.80
C ASP A 87 -7.67 19.18 5.80
N PHE A 88 -6.69 19.05 4.90
CA PHE A 88 -6.62 17.99 3.89
C PHE A 88 -5.52 16.97 4.22
N TYR A 89 -5.04 16.93 5.47
CA TYR A 89 -3.99 16.02 5.90
C TYR A 89 -4.33 15.30 7.21
N TRP A 90 -3.78 14.10 7.34
CA TRP A 90 -3.91 13.21 8.48
C TRP A 90 -2.53 12.80 8.96
N ASN A 91 -2.40 12.66 10.28
CA ASN A 91 -1.21 12.14 10.93
C ASN A 91 -1.55 10.81 11.59
N ILE A 92 -0.92 9.74 11.15
CA ILE A 92 -1.07 8.41 11.75
C ILE A 92 0.16 8.12 12.59
N HIS A 93 -0.06 7.96 13.89
CA HIS A 93 0.97 7.57 14.86
C HIS A 93 0.76 6.12 15.29
N VAL A 94 1.83 5.34 15.30
CA VAL A 94 1.85 4.01 15.92
C VAL A 94 3.08 3.93 16.81
N GLY A 95 2.86 3.86 18.11
CA GLY A 95 3.94 3.94 19.10
C GLY A 95 4.76 5.22 19.00
N GLN A 96 6.04 5.11 19.37
CA GLN A 96 6.91 6.28 19.47
C GLN A 96 7.66 6.58 18.17
N ASN A 97 7.79 5.58 17.29
CA ASN A 97 8.71 5.64 16.16
C ASN A 97 8.04 5.60 14.80
N PHE A 98 6.74 5.29 14.70
CA PHE A 98 6.03 5.29 13.42
C PHE A 98 5.10 6.50 13.33
N HIS A 99 5.37 7.39 12.38
CA HIS A 99 4.53 8.53 12.04
C HIS A 99 4.42 8.65 10.52
N LEU A 100 3.24 8.35 10.00
CA LEU A 100 2.89 8.43 8.59
C LEU A 100 2.00 9.65 8.35
N TYR A 101 2.34 10.46 7.36
CA TYR A 101 1.50 11.54 6.86
C TYR A 101 0.67 11.03 5.69
N ILE A 102 -0.59 11.45 5.64
CA ILE A 102 -1.46 11.29 4.48
C ILE A 102 -1.99 12.69 4.12
N GLU A 103 -1.97 13.07 2.85
CA GLU A 103 -2.56 14.33 2.36
C GLU A 103 -3.39 14.08 1.11
N ASP A 104 -4.59 14.65 1.07
CA ASP A 104 -5.50 14.63 -0.07
C ASP A 104 -5.08 15.73 -1.05
N TYR A 105 -4.68 15.30 -2.25
CA TYR A 105 -4.25 16.14 -3.35
C TYR A 105 -5.31 16.30 -4.44
N GLY A 106 -6.52 15.77 -4.24
CA GLY A 106 -7.63 15.85 -5.18
C GLY A 106 -7.29 15.21 -6.52
N ASP A 107 -7.37 16.01 -7.58
CA ASP A 107 -7.05 15.61 -8.96
C ASP A 107 -5.58 15.87 -9.35
N ASN A 108 -4.75 16.33 -8.42
CA ASN A 108 -3.33 16.57 -8.70
C ASN A 108 -2.56 15.25 -8.78
N THR A 109 -1.90 15.03 -9.92
CA THR A 109 -1.29 13.74 -10.29
C THR A 109 0.23 13.85 -10.38
N ASN A 110 0.92 12.71 -10.40
CA ASN A 110 2.39 12.61 -10.56
C ASN A 110 3.16 13.19 -9.36
N LEU A 111 2.62 13.01 -8.15
CA LEU A 111 3.19 13.51 -6.91
C LEU A 111 4.60 12.95 -6.68
N VAL A 112 4.81 11.65 -6.96
CA VAL A 112 6.14 11.02 -6.82
C VAL A 112 7.16 11.66 -7.76
N GLN A 113 6.78 11.92 -9.01
CA GLN A 113 7.66 12.56 -9.98
C GLN A 113 8.00 14.00 -9.55
N ALA A 114 7.01 14.77 -9.10
CA ALA A 114 7.22 16.11 -8.55
C ALA A 114 8.18 16.09 -7.34
N GLN A 115 8.06 15.10 -6.45
CA GLN A 115 8.98 14.92 -5.34
C GLN A 115 10.40 14.59 -5.81
N LYS A 116 10.57 13.71 -6.81
CA LYS A 116 11.89 13.42 -7.40
C LYS A 116 12.55 14.66 -7.98
N GLU A 117 11.78 15.53 -8.62
CA GLU A 117 12.27 16.82 -9.15
C GLU A 117 12.70 17.76 -8.02
N LYS A 118 11.90 17.87 -6.95
CA LYS A 118 12.26 18.63 -5.74
C LYS A 118 13.57 18.14 -5.12
N LEU A 119 13.74 16.81 -5.00
CA LEU A 119 14.95 16.18 -4.47
C LEU A 119 16.18 16.46 -5.36
N ALA A 120 16.04 16.38 -6.68
CA ALA A 120 17.12 16.66 -7.63
C ALA A 120 17.60 18.11 -7.57
N ASN A 121 16.70 19.05 -7.26
CA ASN A 121 16.98 20.48 -7.22
C ASN A 121 17.59 20.96 -5.89
N THR A 122 17.88 20.06 -4.94
CA THR A 122 18.43 20.46 -3.63
C THR A 122 19.96 20.44 -3.58
N GLN A 123 20.57 21.55 -3.17
CA GLN A 123 22.03 21.69 -3.15
C GLN A 123 22.72 21.09 -1.92
N PHE A 124 21.99 20.89 -0.82
CA PHE A 124 22.55 20.55 0.50
C PHE A 124 22.58 19.06 0.81
N TYR A 125 21.90 18.23 0.02
CA TYR A 125 21.78 16.80 0.26
C TYR A 125 22.29 15.99 -0.92
N GLN A 126 22.75 14.78 -0.62
CA GLN A 126 22.92 13.71 -1.58
C GLN A 126 21.78 12.70 -1.35
N VAL A 127 21.06 12.37 -2.41
CA VAL A 127 19.94 11.43 -2.39
C VAL A 127 20.38 10.14 -3.06
N LYS A 128 20.09 9.00 -2.42
CA LYS A 128 20.27 7.67 -3.00
C LYS A 128 18.94 6.92 -2.91
N TYR A 129 18.34 6.63 -4.06
CA TYR A 129 17.15 5.80 -4.12
C TYR A 129 17.50 4.34 -3.79
N LEU A 130 16.69 3.76 -2.90
CA LEU A 130 16.73 2.36 -2.48
C LEU A 130 15.60 1.57 -3.14
N VAL A 131 14.45 2.23 -3.32
CA VAL A 131 13.31 1.80 -4.14
C VAL A 131 12.94 2.97 -5.04
N ASP A 132 12.71 2.71 -6.33
CA ASP A 132 12.32 3.71 -7.32
C ASP A 132 11.22 3.14 -8.23
N GLU A 133 10.00 3.18 -7.74
CA GLU A 133 8.79 2.74 -8.45
C GLU A 133 7.96 3.96 -8.87
N PRO A 134 7.06 3.83 -9.86
CA PRO A 134 6.28 4.96 -10.37
C PRO A 134 5.47 5.69 -9.29
N ASN A 135 4.92 4.96 -8.33
CA ASN A 135 4.04 5.48 -7.28
C ASN A 135 4.65 5.35 -5.86
N LEU A 136 5.92 4.93 -5.74
CA LEU A 136 6.59 4.81 -4.45
C LEU A 136 8.11 4.95 -4.60
N ILE A 137 8.70 5.83 -3.80
CA ILE A 137 10.15 5.93 -3.64
C ILE A 137 10.54 5.71 -2.18
N VAL A 138 11.62 4.97 -1.97
CA VAL A 138 12.33 4.90 -0.70
C VAL A 138 13.75 5.39 -0.94
N TYR A 139 14.22 6.34 -0.15
CA TYR A 139 15.50 6.98 -0.40
C TYR A 139 16.26 7.35 0.86
N GLU A 140 17.59 7.28 0.75
CA GLU A 140 18.55 7.75 1.75
C GLU A 140 18.92 9.20 1.45
N VAL A 141 18.89 10.06 2.47
CA VAL A 141 19.36 11.44 2.42
C VAL A 141 20.62 11.56 3.28
N THR A 142 21.70 12.06 2.67
CA THR A 142 22.94 12.41 3.37
C THR A 142 23.21 13.91 3.26
N LEU A 143 23.47 14.58 4.37
CA LEU A 143 23.89 15.99 4.40
C LEU A 143 25.29 16.16 3.76
N LYS A 144 25.40 17.08 2.79
CA LYS A 144 26.69 17.53 2.27
C LYS A 144 27.33 18.47 3.30
N VAL A 145 28.22 17.95 4.14
CA VAL A 145 29.06 18.78 5.01
C VAL A 145 29.98 19.63 4.13
N ARG A 146 29.68 20.94 4.01
CA ARG A 146 30.64 21.90 3.45
C ARG A 146 31.75 22.07 4.49
N GLY A 147 32.86 21.37 4.28
CA GLY A 147 34.04 21.54 5.12
C GLY A 147 34.52 22.98 5.07
N HIS A 148 34.43 23.70 6.18
CA HIS A 148 35.45 24.72 6.44
C HIS A 148 36.76 23.96 6.68
N GLU A 149 37.85 24.33 6.01
CA GLU A 149 39.18 23.73 6.14
C GLU A 149 39.77 23.73 7.58
N LYS A 150 39.01 24.22 8.57
CA LYS A 150 39.35 24.31 10.00
C LYS A 150 38.36 23.59 10.93
N ALA A 151 37.47 22.74 10.43
CA ALA A 151 36.55 21.98 11.30
C ALA A 151 37.29 20.84 12.04
N SER A 152 37.08 20.73 13.36
CA SER A 152 37.67 19.70 14.21
C SER A 152 37.32 18.29 13.72
N LYS A 153 38.27 17.34 13.84
CA LYS A 153 38.06 15.90 13.55
C LYS A 153 36.96 15.24 14.40
N SER A 154 36.44 15.94 15.39
CA SER A 154 35.31 15.54 16.24
C SER A 154 33.94 16.01 15.74
N VAL A 155 33.86 16.70 14.60
CA VAL A 155 32.60 17.15 13.96
C VAL A 155 32.43 16.35 12.66
N GLY A 156 31.80 15.18 12.74
CA GLY A 156 31.89 14.21 11.62
C GLY A 156 31.01 12.97 11.70
N VAL A 157 29.85 13.02 12.38
CA VAL A 157 28.87 11.94 12.21
C VAL A 157 28.13 12.19 10.90
N LYS A 158 28.19 11.22 9.96
CA LYS A 158 27.40 11.26 8.73
C LYS A 158 25.93 11.25 9.13
N HIS A 159 25.25 12.38 8.97
CA HIS A 159 23.81 12.45 9.18
C HIS A 159 23.13 11.78 7.99
N VAL A 160 22.68 10.56 8.21
CA VAL A 160 21.89 9.76 7.27
C VAL A 160 20.48 9.68 7.81
N SER A 161 19.50 9.92 6.96
CA SER A 161 18.09 9.67 7.25
C SER A 161 17.47 8.90 6.09
N TYR A 162 16.47 8.09 6.38
CA TYR A 162 15.72 7.35 5.39
C TYR A 162 14.32 7.93 5.28
N HIS A 163 13.77 7.89 4.07
CA HIS A 163 12.50 8.51 3.73
C HIS A 163 11.70 7.59 2.82
N VAL A 164 10.38 7.66 2.94
CA VAL A 164 9.45 7.08 1.98
C VAL A 164 8.47 8.14 1.52
N TYR A 165 8.12 8.09 0.24
CA TYR A 165 7.13 8.94 -0.37
C TYR A 165 6.36 8.13 -1.40
N GLY A 166 5.04 8.14 -1.36
CA GLY A 166 4.19 7.41 -2.27
C GLY A 166 2.94 8.19 -2.65
N GLU A 167 2.37 7.79 -3.77
CA GLU A 167 1.11 8.29 -4.30
C GLU A 167 0.17 7.10 -4.45
N GLN A 168 -1.04 7.20 -3.91
CA GLN A 168 -2.08 6.20 -4.08
C GLN A 168 -3.37 6.86 -4.53
N VAL A 169 -4.12 6.19 -5.39
CA VAL A 169 -5.39 6.71 -5.92
C VAL A 169 -6.54 5.89 -5.33
N ILE A 170 -7.45 6.57 -4.64
CA ILE A 170 -8.64 5.96 -4.01
C ILE A 170 -9.85 6.75 -4.49
N ASP A 171 -10.81 6.09 -5.13
CA ASP A 171 -12.02 6.73 -5.67
C ASP A 171 -11.70 7.96 -6.57
N GLY A 172 -10.62 7.85 -7.36
CA GLY A 172 -10.16 8.92 -8.25
C GLY A 172 -9.46 10.10 -7.56
N ILE A 173 -9.32 10.09 -6.24
CA ILE A 173 -8.58 11.09 -5.46
C ILE A 173 -7.14 10.62 -5.26
N HIS A 174 -6.19 11.51 -5.52
CA HIS A 174 -4.77 11.28 -5.30
C HIS A 174 -4.39 11.60 -3.85
N TYR A 175 -3.80 10.62 -3.18
CA TYR A 175 -3.28 10.77 -1.82
C TYR A 175 -1.76 10.71 -1.83
N GLU A 176 -1.13 11.69 -1.21
CA GLU A 176 0.28 11.60 -0.80
C GLU A 176 0.35 10.80 0.50
N LEU A 177 1.27 9.83 0.56
CA LEU A 177 1.63 9.16 1.80
C LEU A 177 3.15 9.22 2.00
N ARG A 178 3.62 9.73 3.14
CA ARG A 178 5.06 9.93 3.35
C ARG A 178 5.52 9.89 4.80
N SER A 179 6.82 9.69 4.98
CA SER A 179 7.49 9.95 6.25
C SER A 179 7.60 11.46 6.55
N ARG A 180 7.92 11.79 7.81
CA ARG A 180 8.29 13.17 8.19
C ARG A 180 9.52 13.68 7.46
N ASP A 181 9.67 15.00 7.41
CA ASP A 181 10.75 15.70 6.71
C ASP A 181 12.15 15.38 7.27
N GLU A 182 12.25 15.03 8.55
CA GLU A 182 13.50 14.60 9.18
C GLU A 182 13.86 13.13 8.88
N GLY A 183 12.90 12.37 8.36
CA GLY A 183 13.01 10.94 8.11
C GLY A 183 13.02 10.08 9.38
N PHE A 184 13.30 8.81 9.18
CA PHE A 184 13.43 7.80 10.23
C PHE A 184 14.64 6.89 10.00
N GLU A 185 14.88 6.02 10.97
CA GLU A 185 15.75 4.86 10.79
C GLU A 185 15.17 3.91 9.74
N ARG A 186 16.05 3.23 9.01
CA ARG A 186 15.65 2.39 7.87
C ARG A 186 14.56 1.35 8.19
N PRO A 187 14.61 0.59 9.30
CA PRO A 187 13.57 -0.41 9.58
C PRO A 187 12.16 0.19 9.68
N ILE A 188 12.04 1.41 10.21
CA ILE A 188 10.76 2.11 10.29
C ILE A 188 10.27 2.51 8.90
N ILE A 189 11.17 2.98 8.04
CA ILE A 189 10.83 3.34 6.66
C ILE A 189 10.42 2.12 5.84
N ASP A 190 11.06 0.98 6.07
CA ASP A 190 10.69 -0.28 5.40
C ASP A 190 9.27 -0.71 5.83
N LEU A 191 8.91 -0.56 7.11
CA LEU A 191 7.53 -0.77 7.59
C LEU A 191 6.54 0.24 6.98
N MET A 192 6.89 1.52 6.91
CA MET A 192 6.04 2.54 6.29
C MET A 192 5.81 2.26 4.80
N ALA A 193 6.83 1.83 4.07
CA ALA A 193 6.70 1.45 2.67
C ALA A 193 5.69 0.30 2.49
N LYS A 194 5.71 -0.71 3.37
CA LYS A 194 4.69 -1.77 3.40
C LYS A 194 3.30 -1.22 3.69
N SER A 195 3.16 -0.34 4.68
CA SER A 195 1.89 0.33 4.97
C SER A 195 1.35 1.09 3.77
N ILE A 196 2.18 1.88 3.07
CA ILE A 196 1.76 2.63 1.89
C ILE A 196 1.32 1.70 0.75
N ARG A 197 2.00 0.57 0.55
CA ARG A 197 1.59 -0.45 -0.45
C ARG A 197 0.24 -1.09 -0.13
N SER A 198 -0.11 -1.18 1.15
CA SER A 198 -1.37 -1.77 1.59
C SER A 198 -2.56 -0.80 1.55
N PHE A 199 -2.33 0.49 1.31
CA PHE A 199 -3.36 1.52 1.27
C PHE A 199 -4.25 1.33 0.03
N LYS A 200 -5.50 0.93 0.26
CA LYS A 200 -6.43 0.55 -0.82
C LYS A 200 -7.88 0.86 -0.47
N GLU A 201 -8.71 0.96 -1.49
CA GLU A 201 -10.15 1.18 -1.36
C GLU A 201 -10.78 0.16 -0.40
N LYS A 202 -11.65 0.64 0.49
CA LYS A 202 -12.42 -0.25 1.36
C LYS A 202 -13.47 -0.96 0.52
N THR A 203 -13.26 -2.25 0.25
CA THR A 203 -14.28 -3.09 -0.38
C THR A 203 -15.45 -3.28 0.60
N THR A 204 -16.67 -3.01 0.13
CA THR A 204 -17.91 -3.11 0.92
C THR A 204 -18.32 -4.56 1.15
#